data_AF-A0A8E0RVD9-F1
#
_entry.id   AF-A0A8E0RVD9-F1
#
_cell.length_a   1.000
_cell.length_b   1.000
_cell.length_c   1.000
_cell.angle_alpha   90.00
_cell.angle_beta   90.00
_cell.angle_gamma   90.00
#
_symmetry.space_group_name_H-M   'P 1'
#
loop_
_entity.id
_entity.type
_entity.pdbx_description
1 polymer ?
#
loop_
_entity_poly.entity_id
_entity_poly.type
_entity_poly.pdbx_seq_one_letter_code
_entity_poly.pdbx_strand_id
1 'polypeptide(L)'
;MEESMSSTVDYMQLIFALLGHLRPKLVEKLEMVGLGPDFALSWIVTWFAHVLPDTADVRRLFDLFLATDPMMLIYVSVAVIIRSDEEVHSTTDDFGMLHHTLLRLPKKHPVEELVRYAIKFYIAVPPEQLTELANQRMTRKNVTRSVRPTRPIKSKRQINPLYLGALIVAAVAYFIYSWRTY
;
A
#
# COMPACT_ATOMS: atom_id res chain seq x y z
N MET A 1 -9.87 -9.70 1.90
CA MET A 1 -10.01 -8.32 2.40
C MET A 1 -11.21 -7.75 1.65
N GLU A 2 -12.25 -7.34 2.37
CA GLU A 2 -13.58 -7.02 1.84
C GLU A 2 -13.54 -5.92 0.76
N GLU A 3 -14.45 -6.01 -0.22
CA GLU A 3 -14.62 -5.05 -1.33
C GLU A 3 -14.74 -3.58 -0.87
N SER A 4 -15.16 -3.34 0.38
CA SER A 4 -15.45 -2.01 0.94
C SER A 4 -14.23 -1.10 1.11
N MET A 5 -13.01 -1.65 1.24
CA MET A 5 -11.78 -0.86 1.43
C MET A 5 -10.98 -0.66 0.13
N SER A 6 -11.42 -1.23 -0.98
CA SER A 6 -10.73 -1.12 -2.27
C SER A 6 -10.60 0.34 -2.74
N SER A 7 -11.67 1.13 -2.57
CA SER A 7 -11.71 2.55 -2.93
C SER A 7 -10.69 3.40 -2.17
N THR A 8 -10.51 3.17 -0.87
CA THR A 8 -9.50 3.87 -0.07
C THR A 8 -8.10 3.52 -0.53
N VAL A 9 -7.84 2.24 -0.83
CA VAL A 9 -6.54 1.79 -1.35
C VAL A 9 -6.26 2.44 -2.71
N ASP A 10 -7.24 2.46 -3.62
CA ASP A 10 -7.12 3.09 -4.92
C ASP A 10 -6.87 4.61 -4.79
N TYR A 11 -7.56 5.27 -3.87
CA TYR A 11 -7.33 6.68 -3.56
C TYR A 11 -5.91 6.92 -3.04
N MET A 12 -5.40 6.07 -2.14
CA MET A 12 -4.03 6.15 -1.65
C MET A 12 -2.98 5.88 -2.73
N GLN A 13 -3.29 5.10 -3.78
CA GLN A 13 -2.38 4.90 -4.92
C GLN A 13 -2.11 6.20 -5.69
N LEU A 14 -2.99 7.21 -5.60
CA LEU A 14 -2.74 8.53 -6.18
C LEU A 14 -1.47 9.18 -5.63
N ILE A 15 -1.10 8.89 -4.37
CA ILE A 15 0.17 9.34 -3.77
C ILE A 15 1.35 8.84 -4.62
N PHE A 16 1.36 7.55 -4.98
CA PHE A 16 2.45 6.95 -5.76
C PHE A 16 2.39 7.36 -7.23
N ALA A 17 1.21 7.63 -7.77
CA ALA A 17 1.07 8.19 -9.12
C ALA A 17 1.71 9.58 -9.22
N LEU A 18 1.33 10.48 -8.32
CA LEU A 18 1.87 11.84 -8.27
C LEU A 18 3.36 11.87 -7.91
N LEU A 19 3.76 11.12 -6.86
CA LEU A 19 5.16 11.03 -6.45
C LEU A 19 6.02 10.42 -7.56
N GLY A 20 5.51 9.44 -8.30
CA GLY A 20 6.24 8.82 -9.40
C GLY A 20 6.45 9.76 -10.58
N HIS A 21 5.52 10.70 -10.80
CA HIS A 21 5.66 11.75 -11.80
C HIS A 21 6.65 12.84 -11.36
N LEU A 22 6.56 13.30 -10.11
CA LEU A 22 7.38 14.42 -9.60
C LEU A 22 8.78 14.00 -9.16
N ARG A 23 8.92 12.81 -8.55
CA ARG A 23 10.15 12.27 -7.97
C ARG A 23 10.23 10.74 -8.17
N PRO A 24 10.55 10.27 -9.39
CA PRO A 24 10.58 8.84 -9.72
C PRO A 24 11.46 8.00 -8.79
N LYS A 25 12.63 8.53 -8.38
CA LYS A 25 13.60 7.85 -7.52
C LYS A 25 13.05 7.53 -6.12
N LEU A 26 12.17 8.37 -5.58
CA LEU A 26 11.54 8.13 -4.28
C LEU A 26 10.58 6.94 -4.38
N VAL A 27 9.73 6.91 -5.41
CA VAL A 27 8.81 5.77 -5.62
C VAL A 27 9.58 4.48 -5.86
N GLU A 28 10.64 4.52 -6.67
CA GLU A 28 11.50 3.36 -6.89
C GLU A 28 12.06 2.81 -5.56
N LYS A 29 12.61 3.68 -4.71
CA LYS A 29 13.12 3.29 -3.39
C LYS A 29 12.06 2.62 -2.51
N LEU A 30 10.86 3.20 -2.44
CA LEU A 30 9.77 2.63 -1.63
C LEU A 30 9.29 1.28 -2.20
N GLU A 31 9.15 1.16 -3.52
CA GLU A 31 8.68 -0.08 -4.14
C GLU A 31 9.71 -1.20 -4.13
N MET A 32 11.02 -0.89 -4.15
CA MET A 32 12.10 -1.88 -4.04
C MET A 32 12.01 -2.68 -2.73
N VAL A 33 11.63 -2.03 -1.63
CA VAL A 33 11.42 -2.69 -0.32
C VAL A 33 9.99 -3.25 -0.15
N GLY A 34 9.16 -3.17 -1.19
CA GLY A 34 7.78 -3.66 -1.16
C GLY A 34 6.80 -2.76 -0.40
N LEU A 35 7.12 -1.49 -0.19
CA LEU A 35 6.29 -0.55 0.57
C LEU A 35 5.24 0.10 -0.33
N GLY A 36 3.96 -0.13 0.00
CA GLY A 36 2.80 0.52 -0.61
C GLY A 36 2.38 1.79 0.14
N PRO A 37 1.33 2.50 -0.32
CA PRO A 37 0.89 3.75 0.30
C PRO A 37 0.16 3.55 1.64
N ASP A 38 0.10 2.33 2.19
CA ASP A 38 -0.63 2.01 3.41
C ASP A 38 -0.17 2.81 4.65
N PHE A 39 1.09 3.27 4.67
CA PHE A 39 1.58 4.17 5.72
C PHE A 39 0.78 5.47 5.81
N ALA A 40 0.20 5.92 4.69
CA ALA A 40 -0.57 7.15 4.61
C ALA A 40 -2.04 6.96 5.05
N LEU A 41 -2.47 5.74 5.37
CA LEU A 41 -3.87 5.48 5.75
C LEU A 41 -4.33 6.39 6.88
N SER A 42 -3.54 6.52 7.95
CA SER A 42 -3.84 7.40 9.07
C SER A 42 -3.96 8.87 8.68
N TRP A 43 -3.18 9.32 7.69
CA TRP A 43 -3.20 10.68 7.19
C TRP A 43 -4.49 10.94 6.43
N ILE A 44 -4.88 10.00 5.58
CA ILE A 44 -6.05 10.11 4.73
C ILE A 44 -7.35 10.05 5.54
N VAL A 45 -7.50 9.08 6.44
CA VAL A 45 -8.79 8.88 7.15
C VAL A 45 -9.02 9.91 8.25
N THR A 46 -7.96 10.53 8.78
CA THR A 46 -8.07 11.55 9.85
C THR A 46 -7.74 12.96 9.40
N TRP A 47 -7.47 13.16 8.10
CA TRP A 47 -7.00 14.45 7.55
C TRP A 47 -5.83 15.02 8.36
N PHE A 48 -4.84 14.17 8.64
CA PHE A 48 -3.67 14.47 9.48
C PHE A 48 -3.94 14.82 10.96
N ALA A 49 -5.20 14.88 11.41
CA ALA A 49 -5.55 15.29 12.77
C ALA A 49 -4.95 14.40 13.87
N HIS A 50 -4.76 13.11 13.58
CA HIS A 50 -4.12 12.20 14.54
C HIS A 50 -2.58 12.34 14.57
N VAL A 51 -1.98 12.90 13.53
CA VAL A 51 -0.52 12.94 13.38
C VAL A 51 0.05 14.31 13.73
N LEU A 52 -0.64 15.41 13.47
CA LEU A 52 -0.14 16.74 13.82
C LEU A 52 -0.37 17.05 15.30
N PRO A 53 0.63 17.59 16.02
CA PRO A 53 0.52 17.86 17.45
C PRO A 53 -0.27 19.15 17.75
N ASP A 54 -0.22 20.15 16.87
CA ASP A 54 -0.88 21.44 17.07
C ASP A 54 -2.27 21.47 16.42
N THR A 55 -3.27 21.85 17.22
CA THR A 55 -4.66 21.99 16.74
C THR A 55 -4.82 23.16 15.77
N ALA A 56 -3.97 24.19 15.82
CA ALA A 56 -3.97 25.28 14.84
C ALA A 56 -3.58 24.77 13.45
N ASP A 57 -2.52 23.96 13.38
CA ASP A 57 -2.04 23.30 12.17
C ASP A 57 -3.10 22.37 11.56
N VAL A 58 -3.78 21.58 12.40
CA VAL A 58 -4.90 20.73 11.97
C VAL A 58 -6.03 21.57 11.36
N ARG A 59 -6.49 22.62 12.06
CA ARG A 59 -7.54 23.52 11.55
C ARG A 59 -7.14 24.13 10.21
N ARG A 60 -5.88 24.56 10.07
CA ARG A 60 -5.37 25.14 8.84
C ARG A 60 -5.41 24.20 7.64
N LEU A 61 -5.13 22.91 7.85
CA LEU A 61 -5.28 21.89 6.81
C LEU A 61 -6.75 21.60 6.50
N PHE A 62 -7.63 21.59 7.50
CA PHE A 62 -9.07 21.43 7.28
C PHE A 62 -9.64 22.60 6.46
N ASP A 63 -9.25 23.84 6.75
CA ASP A 63 -9.64 25.01 5.95
C ASP A 63 -9.24 24.83 4.48
N LEU A 64 -8.02 24.33 4.23
CA LEU A 64 -7.55 24.01 2.88
C LEU A 64 -8.42 22.92 2.23
N PHE A 65 -8.64 21.79 2.90
CA PHE A 65 -9.38 20.65 2.33
C PHE A 65 -10.86 20.98 2.07
N LEU A 66 -11.48 21.80 2.90
CA LEU A 66 -12.87 22.23 2.70
C LEU A 66 -13.00 23.29 1.59
N ALA A 67 -11.97 24.09 1.35
CA ALA A 67 -11.98 25.14 0.34
C ALA A 67 -11.51 24.68 -1.06
N THR A 68 -11.05 23.43 -1.21
CA THR A 68 -10.41 22.94 -2.44
C THR A 68 -10.96 21.59 -2.88
N ASP A 69 -10.43 21.07 -4.00
CA ASP A 69 -10.79 19.74 -4.51
C ASP A 69 -10.46 18.64 -3.50
N PRO A 70 -11.28 17.57 -3.38
CA PRO A 70 -11.02 16.46 -2.46
C PRO A 70 -9.62 15.84 -2.58
N MET A 71 -9.03 15.84 -3.79
CA MET A 71 -7.68 15.32 -4.02
C MET A 71 -6.58 16.15 -3.37
N MET A 72 -6.85 17.37 -2.87
CA MET A 72 -5.88 18.22 -2.17
C MET A 72 -5.15 17.48 -1.03
N LEU A 73 -5.83 16.53 -0.39
CA LEU A 73 -5.25 15.66 0.63
C LEU A 73 -4.09 14.80 0.10
N ILE A 74 -4.17 14.35 -1.16
CA ILE A 74 -3.07 13.64 -1.85
C ILE A 74 -1.90 14.58 -2.09
N TYR A 75 -2.15 15.81 -2.54
CA TYR A 75 -1.10 16.79 -2.79
C TYR A 75 -0.35 17.17 -1.50
N VAL A 76 -1.05 17.34 -0.37
CA VAL A 76 -0.42 17.55 0.95
C VAL A 76 0.40 16.32 1.36
N SER A 77 -0.13 15.10 1.15
CA SER A 77 0.61 13.87 1.45
C SER A 77 1.91 13.76 0.65
N VAL A 78 1.89 14.14 -0.63
CA VAL A 78 3.09 14.16 -1.48
C VAL A 78 4.03 15.30 -1.09
N ALA A 79 3.51 16.46 -0.68
CA ALA A 79 4.31 17.55 -0.13
C ALA A 79 5.11 17.10 1.09
N VAL A 80 4.50 16.36 2.02
CA VAL A 80 5.20 15.79 3.19
C VAL A 80 6.39 14.91 2.75
N ILE A 81 6.18 14.00 1.80
CA ILE A 81 7.22 13.06 1.36
C ILE A 81 8.34 13.79 0.63
N ILE A 82 8.01 14.67 -0.32
CA ILE A 82 9.00 15.43 -1.10
C ILE A 82 9.74 16.45 -0.22
N ARG A 83 9.10 16.99 0.82
CA ARG A 83 9.81 17.88 1.76
C ARG A 83 10.85 17.14 2.59
N SER A 84 10.66 15.85 2.81
CA SER A 84 11.59 14.94 3.49
C SER A 84 12.41 14.07 2.54
N ASP A 85 12.60 14.50 1.28
CA ASP A 85 13.31 13.74 0.23
C ASP A 85 14.68 13.22 0.71
N GLU A 86 15.48 14.11 1.30
CA GLU A 86 16.82 13.78 1.82
C GLU A 86 16.75 12.72 2.93
N GLU A 87 15.81 12.84 3.86
CA GLU A 87 15.65 11.89 4.95
C GLU A 87 15.21 10.52 4.45
N VAL A 88 14.24 10.48 3.54
CA VAL A 88 13.78 9.23 2.92
C VAL A 88 14.92 8.57 2.17
N HIS A 89 15.74 9.34 1.43
CA HIS A 89 16.90 8.81 0.75
C HIS A 89 18.00 8.32 1.68
N SER A 90 18.26 9.01 2.80
CA SER A 90 19.26 8.60 3.80
C SER A 90 18.85 7.40 4.66
N THR A 91 17.55 7.10 4.71
CA THR A 91 17.04 5.95 5.47
C THR A 91 17.47 4.66 4.80
N THR A 92 17.86 3.66 5.59
CA THR A 92 18.24 2.34 5.11
C THR A 92 17.16 1.72 4.23
N ASP A 93 17.56 0.98 3.20
CA ASP A 93 16.67 0.24 2.28
C ASP A 93 16.07 -1.01 2.97
N ASP A 94 15.42 -0.80 4.11
CA ASP A 94 14.68 -1.78 4.88
C ASP A 94 13.21 -1.34 5.02
N PHE A 95 12.29 -2.29 4.87
CA PHE A 95 10.85 -2.00 4.93
C PHE A 95 10.46 -1.34 6.26
N GLY A 96 10.92 -1.90 7.39
CA GLY A 96 10.55 -1.41 8.72
C GLY A 96 11.09 -0.01 8.97
N MET A 97 12.34 0.24 8.60
CA MET A 97 13.00 1.54 8.75
C MET A 97 12.34 2.63 7.90
N LEU A 98 12.04 2.35 6.62
CA LEU A 98 11.35 3.29 5.74
C LEU A 98 9.92 3.54 6.19
N HIS A 99 9.16 2.49 6.52
CA HIS A 99 7.79 2.63 7.01
C HIS A 99 7.72 3.49 8.29
N HIS A 100 8.61 3.21 9.24
CA HIS A 100 8.69 3.98 10.48
C HIS A 100 9.09 5.44 10.26
N THR A 101 9.99 5.70 9.31
CA THR A 101 10.39 7.07 8.93
C THR A 101 9.22 7.84 8.35
N LEU A 102 8.51 7.24 7.37
CA LEU A 102 7.37 7.85 6.69
C LEU A 102 6.31 8.33 7.69
N LEU A 103 5.92 7.49 8.66
CA LEU A 103 4.89 7.81 9.66
C LEU A 103 5.15 9.10 10.47
N ARG A 104 6.41 9.53 10.59
CA ARG A 104 6.81 10.68 11.40
C ARG A 104 6.97 11.97 10.59
N LEU A 105 7.00 11.88 9.27
CA LEU A 105 7.30 13.01 8.39
C LEU A 105 6.36 14.22 8.52
N PRO A 106 5.03 14.06 8.73
CA PRO A 106 4.14 15.22 8.79
C PRO A 106 4.50 16.21 9.91
N LYS A 107 5.15 15.74 10.99
CA LYS A 107 5.57 16.58 12.13
C LYS A 107 6.85 17.38 11.88
N LYS A 108 7.53 17.17 10.74
CA LYS A 108 8.87 17.70 10.49
C LYS A 108 8.90 19.05 9.79
N HIS A 109 7.77 19.46 9.22
CA HIS A 109 7.68 20.65 8.39
C HIS A 109 6.55 21.55 8.90
N PRO A 110 6.72 22.88 8.88
CA PRO A 110 5.62 23.80 9.13
C PRO A 110 4.47 23.56 8.16
N VAL A 111 3.23 23.56 8.65
CA VAL A 111 2.05 23.26 7.82
C VAL A 111 1.92 24.23 6.63
N GLU A 112 2.19 25.52 6.81
CA GLU A 112 2.13 26.49 5.71
C GLU A 112 3.11 26.18 4.57
N GLU A 113 4.26 25.58 4.88
CA GLU A 113 5.19 25.14 3.85
C GLU A 113 4.58 23.98 3.06
N LEU A 114 4.00 23.00 3.75
CA LEU A 114 3.32 21.86 3.13
C LEU A 114 2.15 22.32 2.25
N VAL A 115 1.34 23.28 2.72
CA VAL A 115 0.24 23.87 1.94
C VAL A 115 0.77 24.54 0.67
N ARG A 116 1.84 25.33 0.77
CA ARG A 116 2.44 25.99 -0.40
C ARG A 116 2.91 24.98 -1.44
N TYR A 117 3.55 23.89 -1.02
CA TYR A 117 3.98 22.83 -1.93
C TYR A 117 2.80 22.08 -2.54
N ALA A 118 1.78 21.76 -1.73
CA ALA A 118 0.57 21.10 -2.21
C ALA A 118 -0.12 21.92 -3.31
N ILE A 119 -0.29 23.23 -3.10
CA ILE A 119 -0.87 24.13 -4.10
C ILE A 119 0.01 24.18 -5.37
N LYS A 120 1.34 24.25 -5.23
CA LYS A 120 2.25 24.21 -6.39
C LYS A 120 2.08 22.92 -7.19
N PHE A 121 1.97 21.78 -6.52
CA PHE A 121 1.75 20.49 -7.18
C PHE A 121 0.37 20.40 -7.82
N TYR A 122 -0.65 20.92 -7.17
CA TYR A 122 -2.01 20.99 -7.71
C TYR A 122 -2.06 21.81 -9.01
N ILE A 123 -1.38 22.95 -9.06
CA ILE A 123 -1.30 23.78 -10.26
C ILE A 123 -0.47 23.08 -11.36
N ALA A 124 0.64 22.46 -10.99
CA ALA A 124 1.54 21.80 -11.95
C ALA A 124 0.96 20.50 -12.53
N VAL A 125 0.17 19.78 -11.72
CA VAL A 125 -0.46 18.51 -12.08
C VAL A 125 -1.91 18.56 -11.57
N PRO A 126 -2.87 19.09 -12.36
CA PRO A 126 -4.27 19.18 -11.97
C PRO A 126 -4.93 17.80 -11.73
N PRO A 127 -6.08 17.73 -11.02
CA PRO A 127 -6.75 16.47 -10.67
C PRO A 127 -7.04 15.53 -11.84
N GLU A 128 -7.40 16.08 -13.00
CA GLU A 128 -7.66 15.31 -14.22
C GLU A 128 -6.39 14.59 -14.67
N GLN A 129 -5.27 15.32 -14.71
CA GLN A 129 -3.98 14.75 -15.08
C GLN A 129 -3.48 13.73 -14.04
N LEU A 130 -3.71 13.98 -12.76
CA LEU A 130 -3.39 13.01 -11.69
C LEU A 130 -4.17 11.69 -11.88
N THR A 131 -5.44 11.79 -12.25
CA THR A 131 -6.29 10.62 -12.54
C THR A 131 -5.74 9.81 -13.72
N GLU A 132 -5.32 10.49 -14.80
CA GLU A 132 -4.68 9.83 -15.94
C GLU A 132 -3.38 9.13 -15.55
N LEU A 133 -2.52 9.78 -14.76
CA LEU A 133 -1.28 9.19 -14.25
C LEU A 133 -1.54 7.93 -13.41
N ALA A 134 -2.57 7.95 -12.57
CA ALA A 134 -2.98 6.81 -11.77
C ALA A 134 -3.43 5.63 -12.66
N ASN A 135 -4.26 5.89 -13.67
CA ASN A 135 -4.71 4.89 -14.64
C ASN A 135 -3.53 4.28 -15.42
N GLN A 136 -2.58 5.12 -15.87
CA GLN A 136 -1.35 4.67 -16.53
C GLN A 136 -0.49 3.79 -15.62
N ARG A 137 -0.39 4.13 -14.33
CA ARG A 137 0.35 3.34 -13.35
C ARG A 137 -0.31 1.99 -13.10
N MET A 138 -1.63 1.95 -12.95
CA MET A 138 -2.40 0.72 -12.73
C MET A 138 -2.30 -0.23 -13.93
N THR A 139 -2.46 0.29 -15.15
CA THR A 139 -2.30 -0.50 -16.38
C THR A 139 -0.91 -1.11 -16.49
N ARG A 140 0.16 -0.34 -16.22
CA ARG A 140 1.54 -0.86 -16.19
C ARG A 140 1.70 -1.99 -15.16
N LYS A 141 1.23 -1.81 -13.92
CA LYS A 141 1.31 -2.84 -12.88
C LYS A 141 0.57 -4.13 -13.28
N ASN A 142 -0.59 -4.01 -13.92
CA ASN A 142 -1.37 -5.17 -14.38
C ASN A 142 -0.67 -5.93 -15.52
N VAL A 143 -0.04 -5.23 -16.47
CA VAL A 143 0.78 -5.85 -17.52
C VAL A 143 2.00 -6.56 -16.92
N THR A 144 2.71 -5.94 -15.98
CA THR A 144 3.84 -6.60 -15.31
C THR A 144 3.40 -7.85 -14.54
N ARG A 145 2.21 -7.85 -13.95
CA ARG A 145 1.64 -9.03 -13.28
C ARG A 145 1.29 -10.15 -14.26
N SER A 146 0.68 -9.85 -15.41
CA SER A 146 0.31 -10.86 -16.40
C SER A 146 1.52 -11.50 -17.09
N VAL A 147 2.62 -10.75 -17.24
CA VAL A 147 3.86 -11.22 -17.88
C VAL A 147 4.72 -12.07 -16.93
N ARG A 148 4.55 -11.98 -15.60
CA ARG A 148 5.25 -12.87 -14.66
C ARG A 148 4.81 -14.31 -14.94
N PRO A 149 5.71 -15.21 -15.39
CA PRO A 149 5.33 -16.58 -15.68
C PRO A 149 4.78 -17.21 -14.40
N THR A 150 3.53 -17.63 -14.43
CA THR A 150 2.93 -18.42 -13.35
C THR A 150 3.79 -19.65 -13.16
N ARG A 151 4.60 -19.69 -12.09
CA ARG A 151 5.23 -20.95 -11.69
C ARG A 151 4.07 -21.94 -11.49
N PRO A 152 4.04 -23.08 -12.20
CA PRO A 152 3.00 -24.05 -11.96
C PRO A 152 3.08 -24.44 -10.48
N ILE A 153 2.01 -24.14 -9.74
CA ILE A 153 1.85 -24.59 -8.37
C ILE A 153 1.78 -26.12 -8.47
N LYS A 154 2.92 -26.78 -8.26
CA LYS A 154 2.93 -28.23 -8.05
C LYS A 154 2.27 -28.48 -6.70
N SER A 155 0.94 -28.61 -6.72
CA SER A 155 0.18 -29.22 -5.63
C SER A 155 0.66 -30.67 -5.50
N LYS A 156 1.77 -30.90 -4.82
CA LYS A 156 2.09 -32.20 -4.26
C LYS A 156 1.16 -32.39 -3.05
N ARG A 157 -0.06 -32.88 -3.30
CA ARG A 157 -0.80 -33.60 -2.26
C ARG A 157 -0.01 -34.89 -2.00
N GLN A 158 0.95 -34.78 -1.10
CA GLN A 158 1.78 -35.90 -0.69
C GLN A 158 0.96 -36.69 0.33
N ILE A 159 0.22 -37.70 -0.16
CA ILE A 159 -0.47 -38.65 0.71
C ILE A 159 0.64 -39.48 1.37
N ASN A 160 0.81 -39.37 2.70
CA ASN A 160 1.84 -40.13 3.39
C ASN A 160 1.57 -41.64 3.22
N PRO A 161 2.57 -42.45 2.83
CA PRO A 161 2.41 -43.89 2.59
C PRO A 161 1.94 -44.65 3.84
N LEU A 162 2.19 -44.08 5.04
CA LEU A 162 1.69 -44.57 6.32
C LEU A 162 0.15 -44.64 6.38
N TYR A 163 -0.57 -43.65 5.83
CA TYR A 163 -2.04 -43.67 5.82
C TYR A 163 -2.58 -44.72 4.85
N LEU A 164 -1.88 -44.96 3.75
CA LEU A 164 -2.24 -46.01 2.79
C LEU A 164 -2.09 -47.41 3.43
N GLY A 165 -1.01 -47.62 4.19
CA GLY A 165 -0.81 -48.85 4.97
C GLY A 165 -1.89 -49.05 6.04
N ALA A 166 -2.26 -48.00 6.78
CA ALA A 166 -3.30 -48.07 7.80
C ALA A 166 -4.69 -48.46 7.24
N LEU A 167 -5.05 -47.92 6.06
CA LEU A 167 -6.31 -48.29 5.38
C LEU A 167 -6.34 -49.75 4.95
N ILE A 168 -5.23 -50.29 4.45
CA ILE A 168 -5.14 -51.70 4.05
C ILE A 168 -5.27 -52.59 5.29
N VAL A 169 -4.58 -52.28 6.39
CA VAL A 169 -4.68 -53.05 7.63
C VAL A 169 -6.10 -53.03 8.19
N ALA A 170 -6.77 -51.87 8.20
CA ALA A 170 -8.15 -51.75 8.64
C ALA A 170 -9.11 -52.57 7.75
N ALA A 171 -8.92 -52.55 6.43
CA ALA A 171 -9.73 -53.34 5.50
C ALA A 171 -9.53 -54.86 5.69
N VAL A 172 -8.29 -55.31 5.90
CA VAL A 172 -7.99 -56.72 6.18
C VAL A 172 -8.57 -57.14 7.53
N ALA A 173 -8.44 -56.32 8.57
CA ALA A 173 -9.03 -56.59 9.88
C ALA A 173 -10.57 -56.67 9.80
N TYR A 174 -11.21 -55.77 9.06
CA TYR A 174 -12.65 -55.80 8.81
C TYR A 174 -13.06 -57.07 8.06
N PHE A 175 -12.32 -57.46 7.02
CA PHE A 175 -12.58 -58.68 6.25
C PHE A 175 -12.48 -59.93 7.14
N ILE A 176 -11.41 -60.06 7.94
CA ILE A 176 -11.24 -61.18 8.88
C ILE A 176 -12.34 -61.20 9.93
N TYR A 177 -12.71 -60.04 10.49
CA TYR A 177 -13.80 -59.94 11.45
C TYR A 177 -15.12 -60.41 10.83
N SER A 178 -15.43 -59.93 9.62
CA SER A 178 -16.67 -60.28 8.91
C SER A 178 -16.74 -61.78 8.54
N TRP A 179 -15.60 -62.42 8.27
CA TRP A 179 -15.54 -63.85 7.93
C TRP A 179 -15.65 -64.77 9.15
N ARG A 180 -15.39 -64.26 10.36
CA ARG A 180 -15.50 -65.00 11.62
C ARG A 180 -16.89 -64.94 12.25
N THR A 181 -17.75 -64.03 11.78
CA THR A 181 -19.12 -63.85 12.27
C THR A 181 -20.21 -64.55 11.44
N TYR A 182 -19.82 -65.36 10.46
CA TYR A 182 -20.67 -66.29 9.70
C TYR A 182 -20.20 -67.72 9.93
#